data_AF-A0A1H8CVQ8-F1
#
_entry.id   AF-A0A1H8CVQ8-F1
#
_cell.length_a   1.000
_cell.length_b   1.000
_cell.length_c   1.000
_cell.angle_alpha   90.00
_cell.angle_beta   90.00
_cell.angle_gamma   90.00
#
_symmetry.space_group_name_H-M   'P 1'
#
loop_
_entity.id
_entity.type
_entity.pdbx_description
1 polymer ?
#
loop_
_entity_poly.entity_id
_entity_poly.type
_entity_poly.pdbx_seq_one_letter_code
_entity_poly.pdbx_strand_id
1 'polypeptide(L)'
;MTYSDQNMDAAKRNVENAAHDAENRAKHIVDDVTAQAKTVATETKDTILGEVSQRADAVKGAAATEVGNVAAALRKAAQESRSGSAQERTFGQIADTLADASDAISNKDLGTAISDIGEFARRNPLTFLAGAALAGFAVSRFVKASDRHSYDDRDNANVYTGDTVDANRNGRV
;
A
#
# COMPACT_ATOMS: atom_id res chain seq x y z
N MET A 1 5.04 53.63 -1.57
CA MET A 1 4.52 52.26 -1.72
C MET A 1 5.70 51.29 -1.90
N THR A 2 6.55 51.09 -0.89
CA THR A 2 7.89 50.49 -1.10
C THR A 2 8.34 49.59 0.06
N TYR A 3 7.44 48.74 0.57
CA TYR A 3 7.79 47.75 1.62
C TYR A 3 7.34 46.31 1.31
N SER A 4 6.65 46.09 0.19
CA SER A 4 6.07 44.77 -0.15
C SER A 4 6.95 43.92 -1.07
N ASP A 5 7.84 44.52 -1.88
CA ASP A 5 8.69 43.78 -2.84
C ASP A 5 9.86 43.02 -2.17
N GLN A 6 10.55 43.63 -1.19
CA GLN A 6 11.79 43.06 -0.65
C GLN A 6 11.59 41.72 0.08
N ASN A 7 10.44 41.54 0.74
CA ASN A 7 10.12 40.30 1.43
C ASN A 7 9.74 39.17 0.46
N MET A 8 9.16 39.51 -0.71
CA MET A 8 8.84 38.53 -1.74
C MET A 8 10.09 38.05 -2.49
N ASP A 9 11.08 38.91 -2.70
CA ASP A 9 12.34 38.54 -3.36
C ASP A 9 13.25 37.66 -2.49
N ALA A 10 13.23 37.85 -1.17
CA ALA A 10 13.93 36.96 -0.24
C ALA A 10 13.25 35.58 -0.15
N ALA A 11 11.91 35.54 -0.11
CA ALA A 11 11.14 34.30 -0.11
C ALA A 11 11.32 33.50 -1.40
N LYS A 12 11.28 34.15 -2.57
CA LYS A 12 11.48 33.51 -3.87
C LYS A 12 12.85 32.85 -3.99
N ARG A 13 13.92 33.56 -3.59
CA ARG A 13 15.29 33.02 -3.65
C ARG A 13 15.50 31.79 -2.78
N ASN A 14 14.91 31.77 -1.58
CA ASN A 14 14.98 30.60 -0.70
C ASN A 14 14.24 29.39 -1.28
N VAL A 15 13.07 29.63 -1.90
CA VAL A 15 12.30 28.58 -2.59
C VAL A 15 13.03 28.07 -3.84
N GLU A 16 13.63 28.96 -4.64
CA GLU A 16 14.42 28.56 -5.81
C GLU A 16 15.65 27.72 -5.43
N ASN A 17 16.39 28.12 -4.39
CA ASN A 17 17.54 27.35 -3.92
C ASN A 17 17.11 25.97 -3.40
N ALA A 18 16.05 25.91 -2.59
CA ALA A 18 15.52 24.64 -2.10
C ALA A 18 14.98 23.74 -3.23
N ALA A 19 14.35 24.34 -4.24
CA ALA A 19 13.89 23.62 -5.43
C ALA A 19 15.07 23.10 -6.26
N HIS A 20 16.12 23.90 -6.44
CA HIS A 20 17.34 23.48 -7.15
C HIS A 20 18.05 22.32 -6.45
N ASP A 21 18.18 22.38 -5.13
CA ASP A 21 18.79 21.31 -4.35
C ASP A 21 17.95 20.04 -4.38
N ALA A 22 16.62 20.17 -4.28
CA ALA A 22 15.70 19.05 -4.42
C ALA A 22 15.77 18.43 -5.82
N GLU A 23 15.83 19.25 -6.88
CA GLU A 23 15.94 18.82 -8.26
C GLU A 23 17.26 18.07 -8.50
N ASN A 24 18.39 18.60 -8.01
CA ASN A 24 19.69 17.96 -8.15
C ASN A 24 19.75 16.61 -7.41
N ARG A 25 19.21 16.54 -6.19
CA ARG A 25 19.12 15.27 -5.44
C ARG A 25 18.18 14.29 -6.13
N ALA A 26 17.05 14.76 -6.64
CA ALA A 26 16.10 13.94 -7.37
C ALA A 26 16.73 13.34 -8.63
N LYS A 27 17.49 14.13 -9.41
CA LYS A 27 18.21 13.65 -10.60
C LYS A 27 19.17 12.51 -10.26
N HIS A 28 19.99 12.66 -9.21
CA HIS A 28 20.92 11.61 -8.79
C HIS A 28 20.20 10.33 -8.34
N ILE A 29 19.14 10.46 -7.55
CA ILE A 29 18.35 9.31 -7.10
C ILE A 29 17.67 8.63 -8.30
N VAL A 30 17.14 9.40 -9.24
CA VAL A 30 16.49 8.88 -10.45
C VAL A 30 17.48 8.11 -11.31
N ASP A 31 18.71 8.61 -11.51
CA ASP A 31 19.72 7.92 -12.30
C ASP A 31 20.12 6.57 -11.66
N ASP A 32 20.38 6.57 -10.35
CA ASP A 32 20.75 5.37 -9.59
C ASP A 32 19.61 4.33 -9.58
N VAL A 33 18.37 4.78 -9.34
CA VAL A 33 17.19 3.92 -9.34
C VAL A 33 16.89 3.39 -10.73
N THR A 34 17.06 4.19 -11.78
CA THR A 34 16.80 3.78 -13.16
C THR A 34 17.77 2.69 -13.60
N ALA A 35 19.05 2.85 -13.27
CA ALA A 35 20.08 1.84 -13.57
C ALA A 35 19.77 0.49 -12.88
N GLN A 36 19.40 0.52 -11.60
CA GLN A 36 19.04 -0.67 -10.83
C GLN A 36 17.72 -1.30 -11.29
N ALA A 37 16.71 -0.45 -11.58
CA ALA A 37 15.41 -0.89 -12.03
C ALA A 37 15.48 -1.64 -13.37
N LYS A 38 16.36 -1.22 -14.28
CA LYS A 38 16.51 -1.89 -15.59
C LYS A 38 16.99 -3.35 -15.45
N THR A 39 17.89 -3.62 -14.51
CA THR A 39 18.39 -4.97 -14.23
C THR A 39 17.30 -5.84 -13.60
N VAL A 40 16.67 -5.35 -12.52
CA VAL A 40 15.61 -6.09 -11.81
C VAL A 40 14.39 -6.34 -12.70
N ALA A 41 13.98 -5.36 -13.51
CA ALA A 41 12.82 -5.47 -14.37
C ALA A 41 13.02 -6.47 -15.53
N THR A 42 14.25 -6.74 -15.95
CA THR A 42 14.49 -7.68 -17.06
C THR A 42 14.53 -9.13 -16.56
N GLU A 43 15.08 -9.35 -15.36
CA GLU A 43 15.27 -10.70 -14.79
C GLU A 43 14.02 -11.23 -14.07
N THR A 44 13.18 -10.36 -13.52
CA THR A 44 12.11 -10.77 -12.60
C THR A 44 10.73 -10.83 -13.26
N LYS A 45 10.58 -10.22 -14.44
CA LYS A 45 9.27 -10.01 -15.08
C LYS A 45 8.61 -11.32 -15.52
N ASP A 46 9.35 -12.22 -16.15
CA ASP A 46 8.75 -13.42 -16.72
C ASP A 46 8.39 -14.46 -15.64
N THR A 47 9.21 -14.58 -14.58
CA THR A 47 8.98 -15.53 -13.48
C THR A 47 7.80 -15.09 -12.60
N ILE A 48 7.73 -13.81 -12.21
CA ILE A 48 6.66 -13.31 -11.33
C ILE A 48 5.31 -13.35 -12.04
N LEU A 49 5.25 -12.95 -13.32
CA LEU A 49 3.98 -12.87 -14.03
C LEU A 49 3.33 -14.26 -14.21
N GLY A 50 4.13 -15.30 -14.43
CA GLY A 50 3.64 -16.67 -14.55
C GLY A 50 2.99 -17.19 -13.27
N GLU A 51 3.63 -16.96 -12.11
CA GLU A 51 3.11 -17.42 -10.81
C GLU A 51 1.89 -16.61 -10.34
N VAL A 52 1.94 -15.28 -10.52
CA VAL A 52 0.85 -14.39 -10.11
C VAL A 52 -0.40 -14.65 -10.94
N SER A 53 -0.26 -14.94 -12.25
CA SER A 53 -1.41 -15.21 -13.11
C SER A 53 -2.26 -16.39 -12.63
N GLN A 54 -1.65 -17.42 -12.04
CA GLN A 54 -2.38 -18.59 -11.52
C GLN A 54 -3.19 -18.29 -10.26
N ARG A 55 -2.80 -17.27 -9.49
CA ARG A 55 -3.47 -16.84 -8.25
C ARG A 55 -4.28 -15.56 -8.44
N ALA A 56 -4.26 -14.99 -9.65
CA ALA A 56 -4.80 -13.68 -9.93
C ALA A 56 -6.31 -13.61 -9.68
N ASP A 57 -7.07 -14.64 -10.06
CA ASP A 57 -8.54 -14.58 -9.99
C ASP A 57 -9.07 -14.52 -8.55
N ALA A 58 -8.46 -15.27 -7.63
CA ALA A 58 -8.82 -15.22 -6.22
C ALA A 58 -8.47 -13.86 -5.60
N VAL A 59 -7.29 -13.31 -5.96
CA VAL A 59 -6.83 -12.00 -5.47
C VAL A 59 -7.69 -10.87 -6.05
N LYS A 60 -8.04 -10.94 -7.34
CA LYS A 60 -8.94 -9.99 -8.02
C LYS A 60 -10.31 -9.98 -7.37
N GLY A 61 -10.91 -11.15 -7.12
CA GLY A 61 -12.22 -11.23 -6.48
C GLY A 61 -12.23 -10.61 -5.09
N ALA A 62 -11.23 -10.91 -4.26
CA ALA A 62 -11.09 -10.32 -2.93
C ALA A 62 -10.88 -8.80 -3.00
N ALA A 63 -10.00 -8.32 -3.89
CA ALA A 63 -9.73 -6.90 -4.06
C ALA A 63 -10.93 -6.13 -4.61
N ALA A 64 -11.61 -6.66 -5.64
CA ALA A 64 -12.82 -6.06 -6.21
C ALA A 64 -13.92 -5.94 -5.15
N THR A 65 -14.13 -7.00 -4.36
CA THR A 65 -15.12 -6.99 -3.28
C THR A 65 -14.80 -5.90 -2.26
N GLU A 66 -13.55 -5.80 -1.81
CA GLU A 66 -13.16 -4.79 -0.82
C GLU A 66 -13.31 -3.36 -1.34
N VAL A 67 -12.85 -3.12 -2.58
CA VAL A 67 -13.02 -1.82 -3.24
C VAL A 67 -14.51 -1.47 -3.40
N GLY A 68 -15.34 -2.45 -3.76
CA GLY A 68 -16.80 -2.30 -3.85
C GLY A 68 -17.45 -2.00 -2.51
N ASN A 69 -16.98 -2.62 -1.42
CA ASN A 69 -17.45 -2.34 -0.07
C ASN A 69 -17.13 -0.89 0.35
N VAL A 70 -15.92 -0.42 0.04
CA VAL A 70 -15.52 0.97 0.31
C VAL A 70 -16.35 1.95 -0.55
N ALA A 71 -16.57 1.63 -1.82
CA ALA A 71 -17.45 2.40 -2.71
C ALA A 71 -18.87 2.51 -2.13
N ALA A 72 -19.45 1.39 -1.69
CA ALA A 72 -20.77 1.35 -1.08
C ALA A 72 -20.84 2.16 0.24
N ALA A 73 -19.81 2.07 1.08
CA ALA A 73 -19.71 2.84 2.32
C ALA A 73 -19.64 4.35 2.05
N LEU A 74 -18.84 4.77 1.05
CA LEU A 74 -18.75 6.16 0.63
C LEU A 74 -20.04 6.66 -0.02
N ARG A 75 -20.69 5.82 -0.84
CA ARG A 75 -22.00 6.12 -1.43
C ARG A 75 -23.04 6.35 -0.33
N LYS A 76 -23.04 5.52 0.71
CA LYS A 76 -23.90 5.67 1.89
C LYS A 76 -23.57 6.97 2.65
N ALA A 77 -22.29 7.26 2.88
CA ALA A 77 -21.86 8.51 3.52
C ALA A 77 -22.27 9.76 2.70
N ALA A 78 -22.27 9.66 1.36
CA ALA A 78 -22.77 10.71 0.48
C ALA A 78 -24.29 10.92 0.67
N GLN A 79 -25.06 9.83 0.72
CA GLN A 79 -26.52 9.88 0.93
C GLN A 79 -26.91 10.40 2.33
N GLU A 80 -26.11 10.10 3.34
CA GLU A 80 -26.28 10.60 4.70
C GLU A 80 -25.81 12.06 4.87
N SER A 81 -25.01 12.56 3.92
CA SER A 81 -24.59 13.96 3.90
C SER A 81 -25.73 14.89 3.49
N ARG A 82 -25.60 16.19 3.84
CA ARG A 82 -26.60 17.19 3.47
C ARG A 82 -26.74 17.26 1.94
N SER A 83 -27.96 17.12 1.43
CA SER A 83 -28.23 17.21 0.00
C SER A 83 -27.72 18.54 -0.60
N GLY A 84 -27.01 18.45 -1.72
CA GLY A 84 -26.33 19.54 -2.42
C GLY A 84 -24.97 19.94 -1.84
N SER A 85 -24.51 19.29 -0.77
CA SER A 85 -23.24 19.65 -0.12
C SER A 85 -22.02 19.30 -0.97
N ALA A 86 -20.89 19.95 -0.69
CA ALA A 86 -19.61 19.59 -1.30
C ALA A 86 -19.19 18.17 -0.92
N GLN A 87 -19.50 17.74 0.31
CA GLN A 87 -19.19 16.43 0.84
C GLN A 87 -19.95 15.33 0.10
N GLU A 88 -21.27 15.48 -0.12
CA GLU A 88 -22.07 14.54 -0.91
C GLU A 88 -21.46 14.35 -2.30
N ARG A 89 -21.13 15.45 -2.99
CA ARG A 89 -20.53 15.39 -4.34
C ARG A 89 -19.18 14.70 -4.34
N THR A 90 -18.30 15.04 -3.39
CA THR A 90 -16.97 14.44 -3.29
C THR A 90 -17.06 12.95 -2.97
N PHE A 91 -17.84 12.56 -1.96
CA PHE A 91 -18.00 11.14 -1.61
C PHE A 91 -18.68 10.35 -2.73
N GLY A 92 -19.67 10.93 -3.40
CA GLY A 92 -20.31 10.32 -4.57
C GLY A 92 -19.33 10.09 -5.70
N GLN A 93 -18.52 11.10 -6.05
CA GLN A 93 -17.53 10.99 -7.13
C GLN A 93 -16.46 9.92 -6.82
N ILE A 94 -16.00 9.86 -5.56
CA ILE A 94 -15.05 8.83 -5.14
C ILE A 94 -15.71 7.45 -5.17
N ALA A 95 -16.94 7.32 -4.68
CA ALA A 95 -17.68 6.07 -4.71
C ALA A 95 -17.86 5.55 -6.13
N ASP A 96 -18.25 6.41 -7.08
CA ASP A 96 -18.44 6.03 -8.48
C ASP A 96 -17.10 5.60 -9.11
N THR A 97 -16.02 6.32 -8.84
CA THR A 97 -14.68 5.96 -9.30
C THR A 97 -14.21 4.60 -8.75
N LEU A 98 -14.52 4.31 -7.48
CA LEU A 98 -14.17 3.04 -6.86
C LEU A 98 -15.05 1.88 -7.35
N ALA A 99 -16.33 2.13 -7.65
CA ALA A 99 -17.21 1.14 -8.26
C ALA A 99 -16.68 0.73 -9.64
N ASP A 100 -16.37 1.70 -10.49
CA ASP A 100 -15.77 1.45 -11.81
C ASP A 100 -14.43 0.68 -11.69
N ALA A 101 -13.63 1.01 -10.68
CA ALA A 101 -12.38 0.31 -10.41
C ALA A 101 -12.62 -1.15 -9.97
N SER A 102 -13.62 -1.41 -9.12
CA SER A 102 -14.00 -2.77 -8.69
C SER A 102 -14.41 -3.63 -9.89
N ASP A 103 -15.27 -3.10 -10.76
CA ASP A 103 -15.71 -3.78 -11.98
C ASP A 103 -14.54 -4.06 -12.93
N ALA A 104 -13.64 -3.08 -13.10
CA ALA A 104 -12.43 -3.25 -13.88
C ALA A 104 -11.49 -4.32 -13.29
N ILE A 105 -11.35 -4.40 -11.97
CA ILE A 105 -10.51 -5.42 -11.31
C ILE A 105 -11.10 -6.83 -11.52
N SER A 106 -12.43 -6.96 -11.43
CA SER A 106 -13.11 -8.25 -11.58
C SER A 106 -13.05 -8.77 -13.02
N ASN A 107 -13.16 -7.89 -14.02
CA ASN A 107 -13.37 -8.31 -15.41
C ASN A 107 -12.12 -8.29 -16.29
N LYS A 108 -10.99 -7.73 -15.81
CA LYS A 108 -9.83 -7.48 -16.66
C LYS A 108 -8.75 -8.54 -16.49
N ASP A 109 -8.24 -9.03 -17.61
CA ASP A 109 -7.08 -9.92 -17.63
C ASP A 109 -5.84 -9.21 -17.13
N LEU A 110 -5.01 -9.95 -16.37
CA LEU A 110 -3.85 -9.37 -15.69
C LEU A 110 -2.82 -8.81 -16.68
N GLY A 111 -2.65 -9.48 -17.83
CA GLY A 111 -1.75 -9.03 -18.90
C GLY A 111 -2.17 -7.68 -19.50
N THR A 112 -3.47 -7.51 -19.76
CA THR A 112 -4.04 -6.24 -20.26
C THR A 112 -3.93 -5.14 -19.21
N ALA A 113 -4.19 -5.46 -17.94
CA ALA A 113 -4.08 -4.50 -16.84
C ALA A 113 -2.65 -3.94 -16.69
N ILE A 114 -1.63 -4.79 -16.80
CA ILE A 114 -0.22 -4.36 -16.72
C ILE A 114 0.17 -3.45 -17.89
N SER A 115 -0.32 -3.75 -19.09
CA SER A 115 -0.09 -2.91 -20.27
C SER A 115 -0.66 -1.50 -20.06
N ASP A 116 -1.90 -1.41 -19.57
CA ASP A 116 -2.60 -0.14 -19.34
C ASP A 116 -1.95 0.68 -18.21
N ILE A 117 -1.47 0.02 -17.16
CA ILE A 117 -0.69 0.67 -16.09
C ILE A 117 0.57 1.31 -16.67
N GLY A 118 1.25 0.64 -17.60
CA GLY A 118 2.44 1.18 -18.27
C GLY A 118 2.14 2.42 -19.12
N GLU A 119 1.02 2.44 -19.83
CA GLU A 119 0.58 3.63 -20.57
C GLU A 119 0.19 4.77 -19.63
N PHE A 120 -0.56 4.48 -18.58
CA PHE A 120 -0.94 5.46 -17.56
C PHE A 120 0.28 6.10 -16.88
N ALA A 121 1.29 5.30 -16.53
CA ALA A 121 2.52 5.77 -15.89
C ALA A 121 3.28 6.78 -16.77
N ARG A 122 3.34 6.53 -18.09
CA ARG A 122 3.97 7.46 -19.04
C ARG A 122 3.15 8.74 -19.24
N ARG A 123 1.83 8.64 -19.15
CA ARG A 123 0.92 9.78 -19.36
C ARG A 123 0.79 10.67 -18.13
N ASN A 124 0.88 10.09 -16.93
CA ASN A 124 0.71 10.79 -15.65
C ASN A 124 1.83 10.39 -14.65
N PRO A 125 3.09 10.78 -14.91
CA PRO A 125 4.23 10.32 -14.12
C PRO A 125 4.16 10.72 -12.64
N LEU A 126 3.66 11.93 -12.34
CA LEU A 126 3.51 12.40 -10.95
C LEU A 126 2.50 11.55 -10.15
N THR A 127 1.34 11.25 -10.73
CA THR A 127 0.31 10.43 -10.08
C THR A 127 0.80 9.00 -9.87
N PHE A 128 1.50 8.45 -10.86
CA PHE A 128 2.09 7.12 -10.74
C PHE A 128 3.13 7.05 -9.61
N LEU A 129 4.05 8.01 -9.53
CA LEU A 129 5.05 8.06 -8.46
C LEU A 129 4.42 8.22 -7.07
N ALA A 130 3.41 9.10 -6.95
CA ALA A 130 2.67 9.27 -5.70
C ALA A 130 1.96 7.97 -5.29
N GLY A 131 1.28 7.30 -6.22
CA GLY A 131 0.63 6.02 -5.99
C GLY A 131 1.61 4.91 -5.60
N ALA A 132 2.74 4.82 -6.30
CA ALA A 132 3.79 3.83 -6.02
C ALA A 132 4.42 4.04 -4.63
N ALA A 133 4.65 5.28 -4.22
CA ALA A 133 5.18 5.60 -2.90
C ALA A 133 4.19 5.16 -1.79
N LEU A 134 2.90 5.45 -1.95
CA LEU A 134 1.85 5.03 -1.02
C LEU A 134 1.73 3.50 -0.96
N ALA A 135 1.76 2.82 -2.12
CA ALA A 135 1.71 1.37 -2.19
C ALA A 135 2.94 0.72 -1.52
N GLY A 136 4.14 1.22 -1.81
CA GLY A 136 5.38 0.75 -1.18
C GLY A 136 5.36 0.91 0.34
N PHE A 137 4.85 2.05 0.83
CA PHE A 137 4.64 2.25 2.26
C PHE A 137 3.64 1.25 2.85
N ALA A 138 2.48 1.04 2.21
CA ALA A 138 1.47 0.09 2.67
C ALA A 138 2.04 -1.34 2.75
N VAL A 139 2.79 -1.77 1.74
CA VAL A 139 3.50 -3.06 1.74
C VAL A 139 4.51 -3.13 2.88
N SER A 140 5.34 -2.10 3.07
CA SER A 140 6.31 -2.05 4.18
C SER A 140 5.63 -2.17 5.54
N ARG A 141 4.44 -1.57 5.67
CA ARG A 141 3.67 -1.58 6.91
C ARG A 141 3.05 -2.93 7.17
N PHE A 142 2.61 -3.64 6.13
CA PHE A 142 2.11 -5.00 6.20
C PHE A 142 3.22 -5.98 6.60
N VAL A 143 4.36 -5.93 5.92
CA VAL A 143 5.54 -6.76 6.26
C VAL A 143 5.96 -6.55 7.72
N LYS A 144 6.02 -5.30 8.20
CA LYS A 144 6.33 -5.00 9.60
C LYS A 144 5.20 -5.37 10.58
N ALA A 145 3.96 -5.51 10.10
CA ALA A 145 2.84 -5.97 10.92
C ALA A 145 2.90 -7.49 11.12
N SER A 146 3.28 -8.24 10.08
CA SER A 146 3.36 -9.70 10.13
C SER A 146 4.44 -10.21 11.09
N ASP A 147 5.52 -9.45 11.30
CA ASP A 147 6.60 -9.82 12.24
C ASP A 147 6.19 -9.76 13.72
N ARG A 148 5.00 -9.22 14.06
CA ARG A 148 4.51 -9.16 15.45
C ARG A 148 3.75 -10.41 15.90
N HIS A 149 3.73 -11.47 15.10
CA HIS A 149 2.96 -12.69 15.38
C HIS A 149 3.86 -13.91 15.74
N SER A 150 4.99 -13.70 16.41
CA SER A 150 5.89 -14.82 16.79
C SER A 150 6.50 -14.73 18.20
N TYR A 151 5.87 -14.00 19.13
CA TYR A 151 6.23 -14.00 20.54
C TYR A 151 4.98 -14.04 21.42
N ASP A 152 4.28 -15.17 21.43
CA ASP A 152 3.40 -15.52 22.58
C ASP A 152 3.14 -17.04 22.68
N ASP A 153 4.18 -17.84 22.42
CA ASP A 153 4.12 -19.29 22.64
C ASP A 153 5.50 -19.80 23.12
N ARG A 154 5.86 -19.34 24.33
CA ARG A 154 6.83 -20.01 25.20
C ARG A 154 6.30 -19.91 26.62
N ASP A 155 5.33 -20.79 26.89
CA ASP A 155 5.14 -21.54 28.12
C ASP A 155 6.12 -21.13 29.24
N ASN A 156 5.68 -20.48 30.31
CA ASN A 156 4.79 -21.08 31.31
C ASN A 156 5.08 -22.57 31.56
N ALA A 157 6.34 -22.90 31.84
CA ALA A 157 6.66 -24.05 32.67
C ALA A 157 6.51 -23.66 34.16
N ASN A 158 5.33 -23.15 34.56
CA ASN A 158 4.95 -23.09 35.96
C ASN A 158 4.35 -24.47 36.33
N VAL A 159 5.14 -25.24 37.07
CA VAL A 159 4.68 -25.97 38.25
C VAL A 159 3.42 -26.82 38.05
N TYR A 160 3.63 -28.01 37.49
CA TYR A 160 2.83 -29.19 37.78
C TYR A 160 3.78 -30.40 37.91
N THR A 161 4.64 -30.37 38.94
CA THR A 161 5.11 -31.64 39.51
C THR A 161 4.02 -32.12 40.45
N GLY A 162 3.01 -32.73 39.84
CA GLY A 162 1.99 -33.50 40.52
C GLY A 162 2.64 -34.70 41.19
N ASP A 163 2.44 -34.77 42.48
CA ASP A 163 2.23 -35.96 43.29
C ASP A 163 2.00 -37.25 42.48
N THR A 164 2.98 -38.16 42.50
CA THR A 164 2.74 -39.59 42.25
C THR A 164 3.20 -40.39 43.45
N VAL A 165 2.21 -40.68 44.29
CA VAL A 165 2.10 -41.84 45.15
C VAL A 165 2.49 -43.11 44.37
N ASP A 166 3.58 -43.79 44.76
CA ASP A 166 3.60 -45.25 44.99
C ASP A 166 4.99 -45.74 45.44
N ALA A 167 5.08 -46.27 46.67
CA ALA A 167 6.15 -47.17 47.07
C ALA A 167 5.64 -48.15 48.14
N ASN A 168 4.70 -48.99 47.72
CA ASN A 168 4.55 -50.33 48.25
C ASN A 168 5.90 -51.08 48.19
N ARG A 169 6.59 -51.20 49.33
CA ARG A 169 7.52 -52.31 49.55
C ARG A 169 7.58 -52.71 51.02
N ASN A 170 6.53 -53.45 51.38
CA ASN A 170 6.52 -54.62 52.24
C ASN A 170 7.83 -54.98 52.98
N GLY A 171 7.72 -55.08 54.31
CA GLY A 171 8.07 -56.34 54.99
C GLY A 171 9.51 -56.52 55.45
N ARG A 172 9.69 -56.34 56.76
CA ARG A 172 10.77 -56.92 57.58
C ARG A 172 10.75 -58.46 57.50
N VAL A 173 11.94 -59.05 57.60
CA VAL A 173 12.19 -60.23 58.46
C VAL A 173 13.01 -59.78 59.65
#